data_AF-A0A497RI04-F1
#
_entry.id   AF-A0A497RI04-F1
#
_cell.length_a   1.000
_cell.length_b   1.000
_cell.length_c   1.000
_cell.angle_alpha   90.00
_cell.angle_beta   90.00
_cell.angle_gamma   90.00
#
_symmetry.space_group_name_H-M   'P 1'
#
loop_
_entity.id
_entity.type
_entity.pdbx_description
1 polymer ?
#
loop_
_entity_poly.entity_id
_entity_poly.type
_entity_poly.pdbx_seq_one_letter_code
_entity_poly.pdbx_strand_id
1 'polypeptide(L)'
;VIALSNLIHPFRFQLFFGFNNKIIAKIVGCGLGYVKKVLEKYSKRKINNTLRYKVLKRDSFSCVICNSKANLEVHHIIPPSKFVFPKKADRLGNLVTLCRKCYHIIHGGHFEQDCLPYKNKEEFYEIIENPFWMKLWLVICSFSLEERDKIFRELHSKFKNEEDFRRIKIKSLSRLHT
;
A
#
# COMPACT_ATOMS: atom_id res chain seq x y z
N VAL A 1 -5.72 37.71 2.84
CA VAL A 1 -5.39 36.46 2.09
C VAL A 1 -4.46 35.62 2.95
N ILE A 2 -4.94 34.52 3.53
CA ILE A 2 -4.09 33.62 4.34
C ILE A 2 -3.20 32.84 3.36
N ALA A 3 -1.89 33.00 3.44
CA ALA A 3 -0.94 32.30 2.58
C ALA A 3 -1.13 30.77 2.69
N LEU A 4 -1.05 30.04 1.57
CA LEU A 4 -1.16 28.57 1.57
C LEU A 4 -0.14 27.87 2.44
N SER A 5 1.01 28.48 2.73
CA SER A 5 1.96 27.97 3.72
C SER A 5 1.30 27.76 5.09
N ASN A 6 0.26 28.53 5.41
CA ASN A 6 -0.47 28.48 6.68
C ASN A 6 -1.72 27.57 6.62
N LEU A 7 -2.37 27.44 5.45
CA LEU A 7 -3.52 26.54 5.23
C LEU A 7 -3.13 25.12 4.84
N ILE A 8 -1.98 24.94 4.18
CA ILE A 8 -1.32 23.66 3.95
C ILE A 8 -0.11 23.52 4.89
N HIS A 9 -0.25 24.02 6.11
CA HIS A 9 0.56 23.57 7.23
C HIS A 9 0.23 22.07 7.46
N PRO A 10 1.17 21.21 7.90
CA PRO A 10 0.97 19.77 8.09
C PRO A 10 -0.26 19.35 8.92
N PHE A 11 -0.89 20.30 9.63
CA PHE A 11 -2.12 20.12 10.40
C PHE A 11 -3.43 20.16 9.57
N ARG A 12 -3.45 20.76 8.37
CA ARG A 12 -4.67 20.98 7.58
C ARG A 12 -4.69 20.30 6.20
N PHE A 13 -3.58 19.65 5.83
CA PHE A 13 -3.45 18.84 4.62
C PHE A 13 -4.53 17.75 4.49
N GLN A 14 -5.05 17.26 5.62
CA GLN A 14 -6.11 16.25 5.64
C GLN A 14 -7.50 16.75 5.27
N LEU A 15 -7.80 18.05 5.39
CA LEU A 15 -9.10 18.60 4.97
C LEU A 15 -9.34 18.41 3.47
N PHE A 16 -8.26 18.16 2.72
CA PHE A 16 -8.25 18.04 1.27
C PHE A 16 -8.01 16.61 0.79
N PHE A 17 -7.89 15.64 1.72
CA PHE A 17 -7.69 14.23 1.36
C PHE A 17 -8.92 13.69 0.63
N GLY A 18 -8.73 13.14 -0.58
CA GLY A 18 -9.83 12.65 -1.43
C GLY A 18 -10.44 13.71 -2.36
N PHE A 19 -10.07 14.99 -2.23
CA PHE A 19 -10.50 16.03 -3.17
C PHE A 19 -9.58 16.11 -4.39
N ASN A 20 -10.16 16.33 -5.57
CA ASN A 20 -9.39 16.60 -6.78
C ASN A 20 -8.57 17.88 -6.61
N ASN A 21 -7.32 17.91 -7.10
CA ASN A 21 -6.42 19.06 -7.06
C ASN A 21 -7.06 20.37 -7.56
N LYS A 22 -7.99 20.32 -8.52
CA LYS A 22 -8.79 21.48 -8.98
C LYS A 22 -9.73 22.02 -7.90
N ILE A 23 -10.35 21.14 -7.11
CA ILE A 23 -11.24 21.51 -6.01
C ILE A 23 -10.41 22.12 -4.87
N ILE A 24 -9.27 21.53 -4.55
CA ILE A 24 -8.32 22.07 -3.56
C ILE A 24 -7.86 23.47 -3.98
N ALA A 25 -7.48 23.65 -5.25
CA ALA A 25 -7.08 24.94 -5.80
C ALA A 25 -8.19 26.00 -5.63
N LYS A 26 -9.45 25.63 -5.87
CA LYS A 26 -10.62 26.51 -5.70
C LYS A 26 -10.90 26.87 -4.25
N ILE A 27 -10.91 25.89 -3.34
CA ILE A 27 -11.20 26.12 -1.90
C ILE A 27 -10.12 27.02 -1.28
N VAL A 28 -8.86 26.81 -1.65
CA VAL A 28 -7.76 27.57 -1.07
C VAL A 28 -7.52 28.89 -1.83
N GLY A 29 -8.11 29.06 -3.01
CA GLY A 29 -7.95 30.27 -3.83
C GLY A 29 -6.54 30.40 -4.41
N CYS A 30 -6.02 29.34 -5.04
CA CYS A 30 -4.66 29.30 -5.58
C CYS A 30 -4.54 28.58 -6.93
N GLY A 31 -3.40 28.76 -7.59
CA GLY A 31 -3.11 28.08 -8.86
C GLY A 31 -2.91 26.57 -8.69
N LEU A 32 -3.42 25.78 -9.65
CA LEU A 32 -3.29 24.32 -9.69
C LEU A 32 -1.83 23.85 -9.59
N GLY A 33 -0.89 24.58 -10.23
CA GLY A 33 0.54 24.28 -10.17
C GLY A 33 1.13 24.40 -8.75
N TYR A 34 0.63 25.37 -7.96
CA TYR A 34 1.05 25.54 -6.57
C TYR A 34 0.56 24.37 -5.70
N VAL A 35 -0.70 23.93 -5.89
CA VAL A 35 -1.23 22.73 -5.21
C VAL A 35 -0.37 21.51 -5.52
N LYS A 36 -0.11 21.22 -6.81
CA LYS A 36 0.73 20.08 -7.22
C LYS A 36 2.10 20.11 -6.57
N LYS A 37 2.80 21.25 -6.61
CA LYS A 37 4.12 21.43 -6.01
C LYS A 37 4.13 21.15 -4.50
N VAL A 38 3.08 21.60 -3.80
CA VAL A 38 2.95 21.37 -2.36
C VAL A 38 2.64 19.90 -2.07
N LEU A 39 1.71 19.28 -2.81
CA LEU A 39 1.38 17.86 -2.66
C LEU A 39 2.59 16.96 -2.95
N GLU A 40 3.36 17.23 -4.01
CA GLU A 40 4.58 16.51 -4.36
C GLU A 40 5.67 16.64 -3.27
N LYS A 41 5.84 17.83 -2.71
CA LYS A 41 6.75 18.06 -1.59
C LYS A 41 6.40 17.19 -0.39
N TYR A 42 5.12 16.88 -0.19
CA TYR A 42 4.65 16.04 0.91
C TYR A 42 4.49 14.56 0.55
N SER A 43 4.45 14.17 -0.73
CA SER A 43 4.43 12.78 -1.20
C SER A 43 5.82 12.16 -1.23
N LYS A 44 6.87 12.94 -1.57
CA LYS A 44 8.27 12.49 -1.58
C LYS A 44 8.89 12.44 -0.18
N ARG A 45 8.26 11.73 0.75
CA ARG A 45 8.81 11.53 2.11
C ARG A 45 9.83 10.42 2.10
N LYS A 46 11.07 10.79 2.39
CA LYS A 46 12.17 9.84 2.59
C LYS A 46 12.24 9.43 4.06
N ILE A 47 12.12 8.14 4.34
CA ILE A 47 12.38 7.58 5.67
C ILE A 47 13.83 7.91 6.05
N ASN A 48 14.04 8.46 7.25
CA ASN A 48 15.41 8.81 7.68
C ASN A 48 16.30 7.56 7.79
N ASN A 49 17.60 7.74 7.57
CA ASN A 49 18.55 6.62 7.49
C ASN A 49 18.62 5.79 8.78
N THR A 50 18.49 6.44 9.95
CA THR A 50 18.51 5.77 11.25
C THR A 50 17.32 4.82 11.42
N LEU A 51 16.11 5.28 11.08
CA LEU A 51 14.90 4.48 11.14
C LEU A 51 14.95 3.36 10.10
N ARG A 52 15.41 3.67 8.87
CA ARG A 52 15.65 2.66 7.83
C ARG A 52 16.57 1.55 8.33
N TYR A 53 17.71 1.91 8.93
CA TYR A 53 18.64 0.93 9.49
C TYR A 53 18.01 0.09 10.61
N LYS A 54 17.23 0.70 11.52
CA LYS A 54 16.51 -0.03 12.58
C LYS A 54 15.53 -1.06 12.01
N VAL A 55 14.79 -0.72 10.97
CA VAL A 55 13.86 -1.64 10.30
C VAL A 55 14.63 -2.79 9.64
N LEU A 56 15.65 -2.48 8.85
CA LEU A 56 16.50 -3.49 8.19
C LEU A 56 17.15 -4.43 9.21
N LYS A 57 17.67 -3.89 10.32
CA LYS A 57 18.28 -4.68 11.39
C LYS A 57 17.26 -5.60 12.08
N ARG A 58 16.06 -5.10 12.39
CA ARG A 58 14.97 -5.91 12.97
C ARG A 58 14.60 -7.08 12.06
N ASP A 59 14.55 -6.84 10.75
CA ASP A 59 14.18 -7.84 9.74
C ASP A 59 15.38 -8.66 9.24
N SER A 60 16.47 -8.71 10.01
CA SER A 60 17.68 -9.48 9.69
C SER A 60 18.26 -9.20 8.30
N PHE A 61 18.16 -7.94 7.84
CA PHE A 61 18.55 -7.48 6.50
C PHE A 61 17.99 -8.39 5.40
N SER A 62 16.75 -8.82 5.55
CA SER A 62 16.10 -9.76 4.66
C SER A 62 14.64 -9.34 4.40
N CYS A 63 14.14 -9.64 3.21
CA CYS A 63 12.73 -9.46 2.89
C CYS A 63 11.87 -10.34 3.79
N VAL A 64 10.88 -9.77 4.48
CA VAL A 64 10.02 -10.53 5.40
C VAL A 64 9.09 -11.53 4.70
N ILE A 65 8.94 -11.44 3.37
CA ILE A 65 8.08 -12.36 2.58
C ILE A 65 8.86 -13.53 1.98
N CYS A 66 10.09 -13.28 1.50
CA CYS A 66 10.84 -14.27 0.71
C CYS A 66 12.28 -14.48 1.16
N ASN A 67 12.70 -13.84 2.25
CA ASN A 67 14.06 -13.92 2.82
C ASN A 67 15.20 -13.45 1.90
N SER A 68 14.90 -12.85 0.74
CA SER A 68 15.92 -12.26 -0.12
C SER A 68 16.68 -11.15 0.61
N LYS A 69 18.00 -11.12 0.46
CA LYS A 69 18.89 -10.07 0.99
C LYS A 69 19.22 -8.98 -0.03
N ALA A 70 18.73 -9.13 -1.27
CA ALA A 70 19.04 -8.22 -2.36
C ALA A 70 17.94 -7.16 -2.57
N ASN A 71 18.35 -5.95 -2.97
CA ASN A 71 17.46 -4.85 -3.36
C ASN A 71 16.37 -4.54 -2.31
N LEU A 72 16.80 -4.29 -1.07
CA LEU A 72 15.92 -4.10 0.07
C LEU A 72 15.40 -2.66 0.17
N GLU A 73 14.10 -2.55 0.38
CA GLU A 73 13.37 -1.32 0.60
C GLU A 73 12.54 -1.40 1.87
N VAL A 74 12.27 -0.24 2.46
CA VAL A 74 11.42 -0.14 3.65
C VAL A 74 10.04 0.27 3.17
N HIS A 75 9.06 -0.57 3.45
CA HIS A 75 7.67 -0.40 3.06
C HIS A 75 6.81 -0.02 4.26
N HIS A 76 5.87 0.90 4.06
CA HIS A 76 4.85 1.24 5.06
C HIS A 76 3.69 0.26 4.93
N ILE A 77 3.41 -0.52 5.99
CA ILE A 77 2.25 -1.43 6.02
C ILE A 77 0.97 -0.62 5.82
N ILE A 78 0.71 0.35 6.70
CA ILE A 78 -0.35 1.32 6.47
C ILE A 78 0.29 2.55 5.81
N PRO A 79 -0.15 2.95 4.60
CA PRO A 79 0.48 4.04 3.87
C PRO A 79 0.27 5.37 4.62
N PRO A 80 1.22 6.34 4.51
CA PRO A 80 1.11 7.63 5.19
C PRO A 80 -0.18 8.39 4.90
N SER A 81 -0.78 8.14 3.73
CA SER A 81 -2.07 8.68 3.28
C SER A 81 -3.23 8.37 4.24
N LYS A 82 -3.17 7.27 4.98
CA LYS A 82 -4.22 6.81 5.91
C LYS A 82 -4.11 7.39 7.32
N PHE A 83 -3.07 8.18 7.62
CA PHE A 83 -2.84 8.72 8.97
C PHE A 83 -3.27 10.17 9.12
N VAL A 84 -3.81 10.52 10.30
CA VAL A 84 -4.11 11.91 10.71
C VAL A 84 -2.91 12.82 10.53
N PHE A 85 -1.78 12.36 11.06
CA PHE A 85 -0.50 13.01 10.91
C PHE A 85 0.41 12.05 10.14
N PRO A 86 0.76 12.31 8.86
CA PRO A 86 1.49 11.31 8.09
C PRO A 86 2.89 10.99 8.64
N LYS A 87 3.47 11.86 9.49
CA LYS A 87 4.70 11.55 10.25
C LYS A 87 4.53 10.38 11.24
N LYS A 88 3.30 10.10 11.70
CA LYS A 88 2.98 8.96 12.56
C LYS A 88 3.07 7.62 11.81
N ALA A 89 3.14 7.64 10.47
CA ALA A 89 3.37 6.45 9.67
C ALA A 89 4.83 5.96 9.77
N ASP A 90 5.79 6.87 10.03
CA ASP A 90 7.22 6.59 10.16
C ASP A 90 7.58 6.05 11.55
N ARG A 91 6.98 4.91 11.91
CA ARG A 91 7.21 4.21 13.18
C ARG A 91 7.57 2.77 12.92
N LEU A 92 8.46 2.20 13.73
CA LEU A 92 9.02 0.86 13.53
C LEU A 92 7.92 -0.20 13.30
N GLY A 93 6.85 -0.19 14.10
CA GLY A 93 5.75 -1.15 13.98
C GLY A 93 4.83 -0.96 12.76
N ASN A 94 5.04 0.06 11.93
CA ASN A 94 4.32 0.27 10.66
C ASN A 94 5.24 0.12 9.44
N LEU A 95 6.50 -0.26 9.65
CA LEU A 95 7.51 -0.39 8.61
C LEU A 95 8.00 -1.83 8.56
N VAL A 96 8.27 -2.32 7.35
CA VAL A 96 8.84 -3.64 7.08
C VAL A 96 9.87 -3.59 5.97
N THR A 97 10.77 -4.56 5.97
CA THR A 97 11.76 -4.77 4.91
C THR A 97 11.20 -5.68 3.83
N LEU A 98 11.14 -5.19 2.59
CA LEU A 98 10.76 -5.96 1.42
C LEU A 98 11.88 -5.88 0.37
N CYS A 99 12.10 -6.96 -0.39
CA CYS A 99 12.87 -6.84 -1.62
C CYS A 99 12.03 -6.16 -2.70
N ARG A 100 12.66 -5.54 -3.69
CA ARG A 100 11.99 -4.84 -4.80
C ARG A 100 10.91 -5.68 -5.51
N LYS A 101 11.12 -6.99 -5.64
CA LYS A 101 10.12 -7.92 -6.22
C LYS A 101 8.87 -8.00 -5.35
N CYS A 102 9.02 -8.27 -4.06
CA CYS A 102 7.89 -8.37 -3.13
C CYS A 102 7.17 -7.03 -2.93
N TYR A 103 7.93 -5.93 -2.90
CA TYR A 103 7.37 -4.57 -2.89
C TYR A 103 6.43 -4.35 -4.08
N HIS A 104 6.92 -4.65 -5.29
CA HIS A 104 6.13 -4.51 -6.52
C HIS A 104 4.88 -5.40 -6.56
N ILE A 105 5.01 -6.65 -6.09
CA ILE A 105 3.89 -7.60 -6.00
C ILE A 105 2.80 -7.06 -5.07
N ILE A 106 3.17 -6.54 -3.89
CA ILE A 106 2.20 -6.00 -2.92
C ILE A 106 1.39 -4.85 -3.53
N HIS A 107 1.99 -4.02 -4.37
CA HIS A 107 1.28 -2.94 -5.05
C HIS A 107 0.64 -3.35 -6.38
N GLY A 108 0.54 -4.65 -6.66
CA GLY A 108 -0.14 -5.18 -7.84
C GLY A 108 0.51 -4.76 -9.16
N GLY A 109 1.83 -4.57 -9.17
CA GLY A 109 2.57 -4.16 -10.36
C GLY A 109 2.72 -2.65 -10.55
N HIS A 110 2.19 -1.82 -9.66
CA HIS A 110 2.28 -0.38 -9.73
C HIS A 110 3.18 0.16 -8.62
N PHE A 111 4.12 1.08 -8.89
CA PHE A 111 5.05 1.55 -7.86
C PHE A 111 4.48 2.61 -6.90
N GLU A 112 3.33 3.21 -7.23
CA GLU A 112 2.86 4.44 -6.57
C GLU A 112 1.39 4.41 -6.13
N GLN A 113 0.70 3.27 -6.33
CA GLN A 113 -0.73 3.16 -6.00
C GLN A 113 -0.92 2.43 -4.68
N ASP A 114 -1.79 2.99 -3.82
CA ASP A 114 -2.27 2.40 -2.55
C ASP A 114 -3.20 1.16 -2.79
N CYS A 115 -2.93 0.37 -3.84
CA CYS A 115 -3.60 -0.88 -4.15
C CYS A 115 -2.95 -2.02 -3.36
N LEU A 116 -3.24 -2.08 -2.07
CA LEU A 116 -2.74 -3.10 -1.15
C LEU A 116 -3.74 -4.26 -1.03
N PRO A 117 -3.27 -5.53 -0.94
CA PRO A 117 -4.14 -6.69 -0.70
C PRO A 117 -4.65 -6.80 0.75
N TYR A 118 -4.38 -5.80 1.58
CA TYR A 118 -4.72 -5.75 3.01
C TYR A 118 -5.10 -4.33 3.43
N LYS A 119 -5.90 -4.22 4.49
CA LYS A 119 -6.42 -2.94 4.99
C LYS A 119 -5.76 -2.48 6.28
N ASN A 120 -5.24 -3.41 7.06
CA ASN A 120 -4.68 -3.19 8.39
C ASN A 120 -3.41 -4.04 8.56
N LYS A 121 -2.81 -4.00 9.76
CA LYS A 121 -1.54 -4.70 10.00
C LYS A 121 -1.75 -6.19 10.20
N GLU A 122 -2.90 -6.55 10.76
CA GLU A 122 -3.29 -7.91 11.08
C GLU A 122 -3.40 -8.71 9.77
N GLU A 123 -4.19 -8.23 8.82
CA GLU A 123 -4.31 -8.79 7.46
C GLU A 123 -2.96 -8.86 6.72
N PHE A 124 -2.09 -7.86 6.93
CA PHE A 124 -0.75 -7.89 6.34
C PHE A 124 0.10 -9.06 6.86
N TYR A 125 0.08 -9.33 8.17
CA TYR A 125 0.84 -10.44 8.75
C TYR A 125 0.20 -11.80 8.41
N GLU A 126 -1.12 -11.90 8.31
CA GLU A 126 -1.80 -13.11 7.81
C GLU A 126 -1.31 -13.48 6.39
N ILE A 127 -1.11 -12.47 5.53
CA ILE A 127 -0.57 -12.66 4.18
C ILE A 127 0.90 -13.08 4.20
N ILE A 128 1.72 -12.56 5.13
CA ILE A 128 3.13 -12.96 5.27
C ILE A 128 3.24 -14.41 5.71
N GLU A 129 2.45 -14.80 6.71
CA GLU A 129 2.44 -16.16 7.26
C GLU A 129 2.00 -17.19 6.22
N ASN A 130 1.19 -16.76 5.25
CA ASN A 130 0.73 -17.61 4.16
C ASN A 130 1.05 -17.02 2.76
N PRO A 131 2.26 -17.25 2.22
CA PRO A 131 2.70 -16.71 0.93
C PRO A 131 1.88 -17.16 -0.28
N PHE A 132 1.00 -18.16 -0.12
CA PHE A 132 0.03 -18.55 -1.14
C PHE A 132 -0.79 -17.35 -1.63
N TRP A 133 -1.24 -16.49 -0.71
CA TRP A 133 -2.01 -15.29 -1.05
C TRP A 133 -1.23 -14.32 -1.91
N MET A 134 0.09 -14.20 -1.72
CA MET A 134 0.94 -13.36 -2.57
C MET A 134 1.09 -13.91 -3.99
N LYS A 135 1.10 -15.23 -4.16
CA LYS A 135 1.11 -15.86 -5.49
C LYS A 135 -0.25 -15.70 -6.18
N LEU A 136 -1.34 -15.90 -5.45
CA LEU A 136 -2.68 -15.74 -5.98
C LEU A 136 -2.99 -14.27 -6.32
N TRP A 137 -2.49 -13.33 -5.49
CA TRP A 137 -2.60 -11.90 -5.73
C TRP A 137 -2.00 -11.48 -7.07
N LEU A 138 -0.88 -12.06 -7.50
CA LEU A 138 -0.31 -11.82 -8.82
C LEU A 138 -1.27 -12.20 -9.97
N VAL A 139 -1.96 -13.34 -9.83
CA VAL A 139 -2.98 -13.78 -10.79
C VAL A 139 -4.16 -12.83 -10.76
N ILE A 140 -4.61 -12.40 -9.57
CA ILE A 140 -5.72 -11.45 -9.45
C ILE A 140 -5.36 -10.10 -10.07
N CYS A 141 -4.10 -9.66 -9.97
CA CYS A 141 -3.64 -8.40 -10.56
C CYS A 141 -3.67 -8.37 -12.10
N SER A 142 -3.85 -9.52 -12.78
CA SER A 142 -4.08 -9.53 -14.23
C SER A 142 -5.50 -9.11 -14.64
N PHE A 143 -6.43 -8.98 -13.69
CA PHE A 143 -7.80 -8.52 -13.93
C PHE A 143 -7.91 -6.99 -13.82
N SER A 144 -9.05 -6.40 -14.20
CA SER A 144 -9.28 -4.96 -14.03
C SER A 144 -9.29 -4.57 -12.54
N LEU A 145 -9.02 -3.30 -12.23
CA LEU A 145 -9.00 -2.80 -10.84
C LEU A 145 -10.33 -3.06 -10.11
N GLU A 146 -11.46 -2.98 -10.81
CA GLU A 146 -12.80 -3.21 -10.27
C GLU A 146 -13.04 -4.70 -9.94
N GLU A 147 -12.56 -5.60 -10.80
CA GLU A 147 -12.68 -7.05 -10.61
C GLU A 147 -11.73 -7.57 -9.53
N ARG A 148 -10.52 -6.98 -9.41
CA ARG A 148 -9.48 -7.39 -8.46
C ARG A 148 -9.99 -7.51 -7.04
N ASP A 149 -10.60 -6.44 -6.52
CA ASP A 149 -11.05 -6.38 -5.11
C ASP A 149 -12.25 -7.31 -4.85
N LYS A 150 -13.09 -7.57 -5.86
CA LYS A 150 -14.19 -8.54 -5.78
C LYS A 150 -13.66 -9.97 -5.75
N ILE A 151 -12.80 -10.32 -6.70
CA ILE A 151 -12.20 -11.65 -6.84
C ILE A 151 -11.36 -11.97 -5.59
N PHE A 152 -10.53 -11.04 -5.13
CA PHE A 152 -9.71 -11.25 -3.95
C PHE A 152 -10.55 -11.55 -2.71
N ARG A 153 -11.59 -10.74 -2.43
CA ARG A 153 -12.48 -10.97 -1.28
C ARG A 153 -13.24 -12.29 -1.38
N GLU A 154 -13.73 -12.63 -2.57
CA GLU A 154 -14.44 -13.89 -2.77
C GLU A 154 -13.51 -15.09 -2.54
N LEU A 155 -12.31 -15.08 -3.10
CA LEU A 155 -11.33 -16.15 -2.91
C LEU A 155 -10.87 -16.22 -1.44
N HIS A 156 -10.57 -15.09 -0.80
CA HIS A 156 -10.13 -15.02 0.60
C HIS A 156 -11.21 -15.43 1.61
N SER A 157 -12.48 -15.27 1.28
CA SER A 157 -13.58 -15.77 2.12
C SER A 157 -13.83 -17.26 1.95
N LYS A 158 -13.57 -17.82 0.76
CA LYS A 158 -13.79 -19.24 0.44
C LYS A 158 -12.61 -20.14 0.78
N PHE A 159 -11.39 -19.63 0.63
CA PHE A 159 -10.15 -20.36 0.83
C PHE A 159 -9.37 -19.61 1.88
N LYS A 160 -8.78 -20.32 2.85
CA LYS A 160 -7.88 -19.72 3.85
C LYS A 160 -6.43 -20.12 3.60
N ASN A 161 -6.21 -21.26 2.96
CA ASN A 161 -4.88 -21.78 2.67
C ASN A 161 -4.80 -22.54 1.32
N GLU A 162 -3.58 -22.95 0.96
CA GLU A 162 -3.31 -23.67 -0.29
C GLU A 162 -4.01 -25.04 -0.34
N GLU A 163 -4.20 -25.72 0.81
CA GLU A 163 -4.91 -27.00 0.83
C GLU A 163 -6.39 -26.86 0.49
N ASP A 164 -7.06 -25.82 0.99
CA ASP A 164 -8.46 -25.52 0.64
C ASP A 164 -8.61 -25.34 -0.86
N PHE A 165 -7.62 -24.71 -1.50
CA PHE A 165 -7.58 -24.52 -2.95
C PHE A 165 -7.32 -25.83 -3.70
N ARG A 166 -6.38 -26.65 -3.24
CA ARG A 166 -6.07 -27.96 -3.86
C ARG A 166 -7.23 -28.95 -3.77
N ARG A 167 -8.11 -28.83 -2.78
CA ARG A 167 -9.30 -29.67 -2.60
C ARG A 167 -10.44 -29.32 -3.57
N ILE A 168 -10.32 -28.22 -4.32
CA ILE A 168 -11.30 -27.86 -5.34
C ILE A 168 -11.26 -28.87 -6.49
N LYS A 169 -12.36 -29.59 -6.70
CA LYS A 169 -12.58 -30.30 -7.96
C LYS A 169 -12.93 -29.25 -9.02
N ILE A 170 -12.08 -29.10 -10.03
CA ILE A 170 -12.29 -28.23 -11.20
C ILE A 170 -13.48 -28.75 -12.02
N LYS A 171 -14.69 -28.51 -11.53
CA LYS A 171 -15.95 -28.65 -12.26
C LYS A 171 -16.80 -27.37 -12.18
N SER A 172 -16.43 -26.41 -11.32
CA SER A 172 -17.25 -25.23 -11.00
C SER A 172 -16.69 -23.88 -11.46
N LEU A 173 -15.45 -23.81 -11.97
CA LEU A 173 -14.84 -22.54 -12.42
C LEU A 173 -15.44 -22.03 -13.75
N SER A 174 -16.19 -22.85 -14.49
CA SER A 174 -16.93 -22.45 -15.69
C SER A 174 -18.06 -21.44 -15.43
N ARG A 175 -18.41 -21.17 -14.16
CA ARG A 175 -19.45 -20.21 -13.75
C ARG A 175 -18.93 -18.84 -13.30
N LEU A 176 -17.62 -18.61 -13.29
CA LEU A 176 -17.05 -17.29 -12.96
C LEU A 176 -16.97 -16.34 -14.17
N HIS A 177 -17.35 -16.81 -15.36
CA HIS A 177 -17.34 -16.07 -16.62
C HIS A 177 -18.74 -15.71 -17.15
N THR A 178 -19.75 -15.67 -16.29
CA THR A 178 -21.11 -15.15 -16.59
C THR A 178 -21.49 -14.12 -15.55
#